data_AF-A0ABD2MYY8-F1
#
_entry.id   AF-A0ABD2MYY8-F1
#
_cell.length_a   1.000
_cell.length_b   1.000
_cell.length_c   1.000
_cell.angle_alpha   90.00
_cell.angle_beta   90.00
_cell.angle_gamma   90.00
#
_symmetry.space_group_name_H-M   'P 1'
#
loop_
_entity.id
_entity.type
_entity.pdbx_description
1 polymer ?
#
loop_
_entity_poly.entity_id
_entity_poly.type
_entity_poly.pdbx_seq_one_letter_code
_entity_poly.pdbx_strand_id
1 'polypeptide(L)'
;MAKKQTNLCVAADLTIAADVLNLAKQVGPYICCIKTHIDVIEDFHPNFVRRLQEIAEMYEFMLMEDRKFADIGKTVQMQYSKVVFNISSWVTLVTVHSIFRKGVLDAISKVDSDRRKGVFLLAEASASGTLIDEKYTGETLKIASEYDGLIVGVVCQSPLFRDKKKTSSINTGSSSG
;
A
#
# COMPACT_ATOMS: atom_id res chain seq x y z
N MET A 1 -6.17 -13.35 2.93
CA MET A 1 -7.33 -12.77 3.69
C MET A 1 -8.42 -13.81 3.91
N ALA A 2 -9.16 -14.26 2.88
CA ALA A 2 -10.28 -15.21 3.05
C ALA A 2 -9.91 -16.51 3.79
N LYS A 3 -8.82 -17.20 3.37
CA LYS A 3 -8.32 -18.43 4.02
C LYS A 3 -8.07 -18.26 5.52
N LYS A 4 -7.50 -17.11 5.92
CA LYS A 4 -7.13 -16.80 7.31
C LYS A 4 -8.20 -16.02 8.07
N GLN A 5 -9.34 -15.73 7.44
CA GLN A 5 -10.44 -14.91 7.98
C GLN A 5 -9.98 -13.61 8.65
N THR A 6 -8.97 -12.95 8.05
CA THR A 6 -8.41 -11.71 8.58
C THR A 6 -8.24 -10.67 7.49
N ASN A 7 -8.56 -9.43 7.85
CA ASN A 7 -8.28 -8.20 7.11
C ASN A 7 -7.31 -7.28 7.89
N LEU A 8 -6.71 -7.78 8.97
CA LEU A 8 -5.81 -7.00 9.81
C LEU A 8 -4.45 -6.83 9.14
N CYS A 9 -4.04 -5.58 8.97
CA CYS A 9 -2.67 -5.19 8.64
C CYS A 9 -2.01 -4.64 9.92
N VAL A 10 -0.88 -5.20 10.33
CA VAL A 10 -0.11 -4.70 11.49
C VAL A 10 0.97 -3.73 11.02
N ALA A 11 1.03 -2.55 11.62
CA ALA A 11 2.14 -1.61 11.47
C ALA A 11 3.27 -2.00 12.44
N ALA A 12 4.41 -2.43 11.91
CA ALA A 12 5.58 -2.81 12.68
C ALA A 12 6.56 -1.63 12.80
N ASP A 13 6.09 -0.55 13.41
CA ASP A 13 6.84 0.71 13.55
C ASP A 13 7.81 0.63 14.74
N LEU A 14 8.80 -0.28 14.62
CA LEU A 14 9.86 -0.54 15.60
C LEU A 14 11.22 -0.24 14.97
N THR A 15 12.23 0.08 15.79
CA THR A 15 13.56 0.47 15.29
C THR A 15 14.61 -0.65 15.31
N ILE A 16 14.33 -1.75 16.01
CA ILE A 16 15.24 -2.91 16.13
C ILE A 16 14.73 -4.08 15.28
N ALA A 17 15.58 -4.59 14.38
CA ALA A 17 15.23 -5.68 13.46
C ALA A 17 14.73 -6.95 14.18
N ALA A 18 15.34 -7.30 15.32
CA ALA A 18 14.93 -8.46 16.11
C ALA A 18 13.48 -8.32 16.62
N ASP A 19 13.07 -7.12 17.02
CA ASP A 19 11.73 -6.88 17.55
C ASP A 19 10.67 -6.95 16.46
N VAL A 20 10.98 -6.45 15.25
CA VAL A 20 10.11 -6.61 14.08
C VAL A 20 9.92 -8.10 13.73
N LEU A 21 11.00 -8.90 13.72
CA LEU A 21 10.91 -10.33 13.46
C LEU A 21 10.11 -11.07 14.55
N ASN A 22 10.29 -10.70 15.81
CA ASN A 22 9.55 -11.28 16.93
C ASN A 22 8.06 -10.93 16.88
N LEU A 23 7.74 -9.68 16.56
CA LEU A 23 6.36 -9.24 16.34
C LEU A 23 5.74 -10.03 15.19
N ALA A 24 6.41 -10.09 14.03
CA ALA A 24 5.93 -10.78 12.84
C ALA A 24 5.61 -12.26 13.10
N LYS A 25 6.41 -12.95 13.92
CA LYS A 25 6.13 -14.34 14.33
C LYS A 25 4.90 -14.45 15.22
N GLN A 26 4.72 -13.54 16.17
CA GLN A 26 3.59 -13.57 17.11
C GLN A 26 2.27 -13.25 16.43
N VAL A 27 2.26 -12.23 15.57
CA VAL A 27 1.03 -11.79 14.89
C VAL A 27 0.76 -12.57 13.60
N GLY A 28 1.78 -13.22 13.04
CA GLY A 28 1.77 -13.89 11.74
C GLY A 28 0.49 -14.70 11.46
N PRO A 29 0.05 -15.62 12.34
CA PRO A 29 -1.18 -16.39 12.14
C PRO A 29 -2.47 -15.56 11.97
N TYR A 30 -2.51 -14.34 12.49
CA TYR A 30 -3.73 -13.54 12.64
C TYR A 30 -3.83 -12.35 11.67
N ILE A 31 -2.80 -12.08 10.89
CA ILE A 31 -2.72 -10.92 9.99
C ILE A 31 -2.77 -11.33 8.52
N CYS A 32 -3.22 -10.43 7.64
CA CYS A 32 -3.08 -10.60 6.20
C CYS A 32 -1.88 -9.85 5.62
N CYS A 33 -1.38 -8.85 6.35
CA CYS A 33 -0.31 -7.99 5.90
C CYS A 33 0.46 -7.46 7.12
N ILE A 34 1.76 -7.26 6.96
CA ILE A 34 2.57 -6.45 7.87
C ILE A 34 3.16 -5.28 7.08
N LYS A 35 3.03 -4.09 7.65
CA LYS A 35 3.52 -2.83 7.12
C LYS A 35 4.81 -2.46 7.84
N THR A 36 5.86 -2.16 7.09
CA THR A 36 7.17 -1.76 7.62
C THR A 36 7.50 -0.32 7.24
N HIS A 37 8.44 0.26 8.00
CA HIS A 37 9.26 1.40 7.61
C HIS A 37 10.71 0.95 7.70
N ILE A 38 11.29 0.51 6.59
CA ILE A 38 12.65 -0.06 6.62
C ILE A 38 13.72 0.98 6.99
N ASP A 39 13.41 2.25 6.71
CA ASP A 39 14.27 3.40 6.91
C ASP A 39 14.38 3.87 8.37
N VAL A 40 13.57 3.32 9.28
CA VAL A 40 13.70 3.58 10.73
C VAL A 40 14.42 2.44 11.48
N ILE A 41 14.83 1.37 10.78
CA ILE A 41 15.56 0.26 11.39
C ILE A 41 17.03 0.65 11.58
N GLU A 42 17.46 0.78 12.84
CA GLU A 42 18.79 1.26 13.22
C GLU A 42 19.88 0.21 12.95
N ASP A 43 19.56 -1.07 13.13
CA ASP A 43 20.47 -2.22 12.99
C ASP A 43 20.22 -3.00 11.69
N PHE A 44 19.85 -2.29 10.61
CA PHE A 44 19.52 -2.93 9.33
C PHE A 44 20.66 -3.81 8.81
N HIS A 45 20.29 -5.02 8.41
CA HIS A 45 21.18 -5.96 7.75
C HIS A 45 20.41 -6.76 6.68
N PRO A 46 20.97 -7.11 5.52
CA PRO A 46 20.25 -7.87 4.49
C PRO A 46 19.62 -9.20 4.95
N ASN A 47 20.19 -9.85 5.97
CA ASN A 47 19.57 -11.04 6.59
C ASN A 47 18.23 -10.76 7.29
N PHE A 48 17.96 -9.52 7.72
CA PHE A 48 16.68 -9.13 8.28
C PHE A 48 15.55 -9.32 7.27
N VAL A 49 15.69 -8.76 6.05
CA VAL A 49 14.65 -8.87 5.01
C VAL A 49 14.41 -10.32 4.62
N ARG A 50 15.47 -11.13 4.51
CA ARG A 50 15.34 -12.57 4.22
C ARG A 50 14.53 -13.29 5.29
N ARG A 51 14.85 -13.09 6.58
CA ARG A 51 14.11 -13.71 7.69
C ARG A 51 12.66 -13.24 7.75
N LEU A 52 12.40 -11.97 7.43
CA LEU A 52 11.05 -11.44 7.38
C LEU A 52 10.23 -12.09 6.25
N GLN A 53 10.83 -12.33 5.08
CA GLN A 53 10.22 -13.08 3.99
C GLN A 53 9.92 -14.53 4.39
N GLU A 54 10.86 -15.22 5.05
CA GLU A 54 10.64 -16.59 5.55
C GLU A 54 9.44 -16.67 6.51
N ILE A 55 9.27 -15.67 7.40
CA ILE A 55 8.12 -15.59 8.31
C ILE A 55 6.82 -15.29 7.53
N ALA A 56 6.89 -14.39 6.54
CA ALA A 56 5.75 -14.04 5.70
C ALA A 56 5.24 -15.22 4.87
N GLU A 57 6.15 -16.02 4.31
CA GLU A 57 5.83 -17.27 3.61
C GLU A 57 5.26 -18.31 4.58
N MET A 58 5.89 -18.51 5.73
CA MET A 58 5.46 -19.48 6.74
C MET A 58 4.02 -19.23 7.22
N TYR A 59 3.66 -17.96 7.45
CA TYR A 59 2.34 -17.60 7.96
C TYR A 59 1.39 -17.05 6.89
N GLU A 60 1.78 -17.05 5.62
CA GLU A 60 0.97 -16.60 4.48
C GLU A 60 0.40 -15.18 4.66
N PHE A 61 1.26 -14.20 4.97
CA PHE A 61 0.90 -12.77 4.96
C PHE A 61 1.76 -11.97 3.97
N MET A 62 1.24 -10.82 3.53
CA MET A 62 1.95 -9.94 2.59
C MET A 62 2.89 -8.98 3.32
N LEU A 63 3.98 -8.60 2.63
CA LEU A 63 4.90 -7.57 3.07
C LEU A 63 4.58 -6.26 2.34
N MET A 64 4.37 -5.20 3.12
CA MET A 64 4.10 -3.86 2.62
C MET A 64 5.13 -2.88 3.18
N GLU A 65 5.89 -2.22 2.31
CA GLU A 65 6.74 -1.12 2.73
C GLU A 65 6.01 0.21 2.56
N ASP A 66 5.79 0.91 3.66
CA ASP A 66 5.08 2.19 3.69
C ASP A 66 6.02 3.36 3.35
N ARG A 67 6.70 3.24 2.22
CA ARG A 67 7.73 4.20 1.79
C ARG A 67 7.18 5.56 1.38
N LYS A 68 5.89 5.64 1.04
CA LYS A 68 5.20 6.85 0.54
C LYS A 68 6.00 7.54 -0.57
N PHE A 69 6.35 6.81 -1.65
CA PHE A 69 7.14 7.39 -2.74
C PHE A 69 6.48 8.67 -3.28
N ALA A 70 7.28 9.73 -3.37
CA ALA A 70 6.85 11.06 -3.79
C ALA A 70 7.99 11.75 -4.55
N ASP A 71 8.45 11.11 -5.63
CA ASP A 71 9.42 11.65 -6.57
C ASP A 71 9.06 11.09 -7.97
N ILE A 72 9.89 11.30 -8.99
CA ILE A 72 9.65 10.86 -10.37
C ILE A 72 10.82 10.09 -10.98
N GLY A 73 10.50 9.35 -12.04
CA GLY A 73 11.49 8.88 -13.01
C GLY A 73 12.62 8.03 -12.40
N LYS A 74 13.87 8.37 -12.73
CA LYS A 74 15.02 7.54 -12.36
C LYS A 74 15.27 7.51 -10.85
N THR A 75 14.95 8.60 -10.14
CA THR A 75 15.16 8.68 -8.69
C THR A 75 14.32 7.65 -7.96
N VAL A 76 13.02 7.56 -8.27
CA VAL A 76 12.12 6.53 -7.71
C VAL A 76 12.60 5.13 -8.05
N GLN A 77 13.03 4.88 -9.29
CA GLN A 77 13.58 3.57 -9.66
C GLN A 77 14.77 3.21 -8.77
N MET A 78 15.68 4.15 -8.51
CA MET A 78 16.84 3.89 -7.65
C MET A 78 16.44 3.72 -6.18
N GLN A 79 15.52 4.53 -5.66
CA GLN A 79 15.01 4.37 -4.29
C GLN A 79 14.29 3.03 -4.09
N TYR A 80 13.59 2.55 -5.12
CA TYR A 80 12.82 1.31 -5.06
C TYR A 80 13.67 0.06 -5.31
N SER A 81 14.58 0.09 -6.28
CA SER A 81 15.34 -1.10 -6.75
C SER A 81 16.83 -1.12 -6.41
N LYS A 82 17.35 -0.01 -5.91
CA LYS A 82 18.76 0.14 -5.55
C LYS A 82 18.84 0.63 -4.10
N VAL A 83 20.04 1.01 -3.67
CA VAL A 83 20.34 1.44 -2.29
C VAL A 83 20.35 0.27 -1.30
N VAL A 84 20.74 0.56 -0.06
CA VAL A 84 20.87 -0.32 1.11
C VAL A 84 19.65 -1.23 1.31
N PHE A 85 18.43 -0.74 1.04
CA PHE A 85 17.20 -1.46 1.36
C PHE A 85 16.64 -2.33 0.23
N ASN A 86 16.97 -2.03 -1.03
CA ASN A 86 16.49 -2.73 -2.24
C ASN A 86 15.02 -3.19 -2.12
N ILE A 87 14.11 -2.24 -1.86
CA ILE A 87 12.72 -2.48 -1.45
C ILE A 87 12.00 -3.45 -2.41
N SER A 88 12.16 -3.27 -3.72
CA SER A 88 11.48 -4.07 -4.74
C SER A 88 11.80 -5.57 -4.67
N SER A 89 12.94 -5.95 -4.07
CA SER A 89 13.37 -7.35 -4.00
C SER A 89 12.59 -8.19 -2.98
N TRP A 90 11.96 -7.57 -1.96
CA TRP A 90 11.41 -8.32 -0.82
C TRP A 90 9.96 -8.01 -0.47
N VAL A 91 9.44 -6.82 -0.81
CA VAL A 91 8.03 -6.47 -0.51
C VAL A 91 7.10 -6.96 -1.60
N THR A 92 5.82 -7.14 -1.31
CA THR A 92 4.77 -7.31 -2.33
C THR A 92 4.04 -6.00 -2.59
N LEU A 93 3.97 -5.13 -1.59
CA LEU A 93 3.16 -3.92 -1.61
C LEU A 93 4.01 -2.70 -1.25
N VAL A 94 3.72 -1.55 -1.85
CA VAL A 94 4.31 -0.25 -1.47
C VAL A 94 3.28 0.85 -1.44
N THR A 95 3.54 1.92 -0.68
CA THR A 95 2.73 3.14 -0.71
C THR A 95 3.36 4.22 -1.59
N VAL A 96 2.50 4.97 -2.29
CA VAL A 96 2.90 6.01 -3.25
C VAL A 96 1.95 7.21 -3.15
N HIS A 97 2.49 8.43 -3.12
CA HIS A 97 1.70 9.64 -3.30
C HIS A 97 1.31 9.81 -4.77
N SER A 98 0.05 10.15 -5.03
CA SER A 98 -0.46 10.41 -6.40
C SER A 98 -0.04 11.78 -6.95
N ILE A 99 0.69 12.59 -6.19
CA ILE A 99 1.05 13.99 -6.53
C ILE A 99 1.81 14.10 -7.86
N PHE A 100 2.58 13.08 -8.23
CA PHE A 100 3.32 13.03 -9.50
C PHE A 100 2.62 12.20 -10.60
N ARG A 101 1.40 11.74 -10.37
CA ARG A 101 0.56 10.95 -11.29
C ARG A 101 1.39 9.82 -11.95
N LYS A 102 1.40 9.76 -13.29
CA LYS A 102 2.15 8.75 -14.06
C LYS A 102 3.65 8.71 -13.78
N GLY A 103 4.27 9.83 -13.39
CA GLY A 103 5.73 9.91 -13.28
C GLY A 103 6.32 8.96 -12.24
N VAL A 104 5.64 8.80 -11.10
CA VAL A 104 6.03 7.86 -10.04
C VAL A 104 5.58 6.43 -10.37
N LEU A 105 4.38 6.26 -10.93
CA LEU A 105 3.81 4.94 -11.24
C LEU A 105 4.56 4.24 -12.37
N ASP A 106 4.90 4.96 -13.44
CA ASP A 106 5.69 4.43 -14.55
C ASP A 106 7.11 4.06 -14.08
N ALA A 107 7.65 4.78 -13.09
CA ALA A 107 8.95 4.47 -12.50
C ALA A 107 8.91 3.16 -11.69
N ILE A 108 7.88 2.97 -10.86
CA ILE A 108 7.66 1.72 -10.11
C ILE A 108 7.43 0.54 -11.07
N SER A 109 6.53 0.68 -12.06
CA SER A 109 6.23 -0.36 -13.05
C SER A 109 7.45 -0.80 -13.87
N LYS A 110 8.39 0.12 -14.15
CA LYS A 110 9.62 -0.23 -14.88
C LYS A 110 10.58 -1.11 -14.08
N VAL A 111 10.50 -1.06 -12.74
CA VAL A 111 11.28 -1.92 -11.86
C VAL A 111 10.60 -3.28 -11.71
N ASP A 112 9.28 -3.30 -11.55
CA ASP A 112 8.49 -4.53 -11.40
C ASP A 112 7.94 -5.03 -12.75
N SER A 113 8.84 -5.49 -13.63
CA SER A 113 8.46 -5.99 -14.96
C SER A 113 7.52 -7.20 -14.93
N ASP A 114 7.56 -7.98 -13.85
CA ASP A 114 6.78 -9.21 -13.71
C ASP A 114 5.36 -8.98 -13.18
N ARG A 115 5.01 -7.72 -12.84
CA ARG A 115 3.70 -7.33 -12.27
C ARG A 115 3.30 -8.16 -11.05
N ARG A 116 4.27 -8.50 -10.20
CA ARG A 116 4.04 -9.26 -8.97
C ARG A 116 3.82 -8.35 -7.76
N LYS A 117 3.98 -7.04 -7.93
CA LYS A 117 3.89 -6.03 -6.87
C LYS A 117 2.65 -5.16 -7.05
N GLY A 118 2.10 -4.72 -5.94
CA GLY A 118 0.95 -3.82 -5.89
C GLY A 118 1.29 -2.48 -5.27
N VAL A 119 0.61 -1.43 -5.73
CA VAL A 119 0.73 -0.09 -5.17
C VAL A 119 -0.55 0.29 -4.43
N PHE A 120 -0.38 0.84 -3.23
CA PHE A 120 -1.41 1.59 -2.51
C PHE A 120 -1.18 3.09 -2.70
N LEU A 121 -2.13 3.79 -3.32
CA LEU A 121 -2.08 5.25 -3.41
C LEU A 121 -2.56 5.89 -2.11
N LEU A 122 -1.90 6.96 -1.65
CA LEU A 122 -2.42 7.76 -0.54
C LEU A 122 -3.55 8.65 -1.06
N ALA A 123 -4.79 8.34 -0.70
CA ALA A 123 -5.96 9.13 -1.09
C ALA A 123 -6.40 10.10 0.01
N GLU A 124 -6.32 9.68 1.27
CA GLU A 124 -6.54 10.53 2.44
C GLU A 124 -5.39 10.31 3.45
N ALA A 125 -5.16 11.28 4.33
CA ALA A 125 -4.21 11.17 5.43
C ALA A 125 -4.86 11.52 6.76
N SER A 126 -4.44 10.85 7.83
CA SER A 126 -4.91 11.10 9.20
C SER A 126 -4.27 12.32 9.88
N ALA A 127 -3.34 13.00 9.20
CA ALA A 127 -2.62 14.14 9.75
C ALA A 127 -3.49 15.41 9.77
N SER A 128 -3.51 16.09 10.92
CA SER A 128 -4.18 17.38 11.07
C SER A 128 -3.57 18.43 10.13
N GLY A 129 -4.42 19.20 9.44
CA GLY A 129 -3.98 20.24 8.52
C GLY A 129 -3.32 19.72 7.23
N THR A 130 -3.58 18.47 6.85
CA THR A 130 -3.08 17.90 5.59
C THR A 130 -3.53 18.71 4.38
N LEU A 131 -2.65 18.84 3.37
CA LEU A 131 -2.96 19.41 2.06
C LEU A 131 -3.70 18.43 1.14
N ILE A 132 -3.95 17.20 1.61
CA ILE A 132 -4.76 16.21 0.91
C ILE A 132 -6.24 16.57 1.13
N ASP A 133 -6.78 17.33 0.17
CA ASP A 133 -8.17 17.76 0.12
C ASP A 133 -9.05 16.81 -0.70
N GLU A 134 -10.34 17.13 -0.81
CA GLU A 134 -11.30 16.34 -1.60
C GLU A 134 -10.92 16.29 -3.09
N LYS A 135 -10.32 17.36 -3.62
CA LYS A 135 -9.89 17.42 -5.01
C LYS A 135 -8.73 16.45 -5.27
N TYR A 136 -7.73 16.45 -4.40
CA TYR A 136 -6.62 15.50 -4.44
C TYR A 136 -7.13 14.06 -4.32
N THR A 137 -8.05 13.82 -3.40
CA THR A 137 -8.70 12.51 -3.20
C THR A 137 -9.39 12.05 -4.49
N GLY A 138 -10.22 12.91 -5.09
CA GLY A 138 -10.92 12.62 -6.35
C GLY A 138 -9.98 12.31 -7.51
N GLU A 139 -8.89 13.07 -7.66
CA GLU A 139 -7.87 12.79 -8.68
C GLU A 139 -7.11 11.49 -8.41
N THR A 140 -6.84 11.17 -7.15
CA THR A 140 -6.19 9.92 -6.75
C THR A 140 -7.03 8.71 -7.14
N LEU A 141 -8.35 8.77 -6.93
CA LEU A 141 -9.27 7.69 -7.31
C LEU A 141 -9.39 7.51 -8.84
N LYS A 142 -9.30 8.60 -9.61
CA LYS A 142 -9.22 8.53 -11.07
C LYS A 142 -7.95 7.81 -11.52
N ILE A 143 -6.80 8.21 -10.97
CA ILE A 143 -5.50 7.57 -11.26
C ILE A 143 -5.53 6.09 -10.88
N ALA A 144 -6.10 5.74 -9.73
CA ALA A 144 -6.26 4.35 -9.30
C ALA A 144 -7.03 3.51 -10.33
N SER A 145 -8.05 4.09 -10.97
CA SER A 145 -8.85 3.41 -12.00
C SER A 145 -8.13 3.31 -13.34
N GLU A 146 -7.26 4.26 -13.67
CA GLU A 146 -6.46 4.27 -14.91
C GLU A 146 -5.29 3.26 -14.88
N TYR A 147 -4.82 2.89 -13.68
CA TYR A 147 -3.67 2.00 -13.45
C TYR A 147 -4.10 0.71 -12.73
N ASP A 148 -5.24 0.13 -13.08
CA ASP A 148 -5.86 -1.05 -12.43
C ASP A 148 -4.96 -2.29 -12.33
N GLY A 149 -4.04 -2.48 -13.27
CA GLY A 149 -3.07 -3.57 -13.24
C GLY A 149 -1.88 -3.39 -12.28
N LEU A 150 -1.72 -2.20 -11.69
CA LEU A 150 -0.65 -1.88 -10.73
C LEU A 150 -1.22 -1.44 -9.37
N ILE A 151 -2.28 -0.64 -9.37
CA ILE A 151 -2.91 -0.11 -8.17
C ILE A 151 -3.86 -1.16 -7.60
N VAL A 152 -3.57 -1.61 -6.39
CA VAL A 152 -4.35 -2.64 -5.70
C VAL A 152 -5.22 -2.09 -4.58
N GLY A 153 -5.11 -0.80 -4.29
CA GLY A 153 -5.93 -0.11 -3.31
C GLY A 153 -5.48 1.33 -3.04
N VAL A 154 -6.14 1.96 -2.06
CA VAL A 154 -5.74 3.27 -1.55
C VAL A 154 -5.69 3.27 -0.03
N VAL A 155 -4.80 4.07 0.53
CA VAL A 155 -4.82 4.45 1.95
C VAL A 155 -5.84 5.56 2.12
N CYS A 156 -6.85 5.30 2.95
CA CYS A 156 -7.97 6.21 3.21
C CYS A 156 -8.47 6.05 4.65
N GLN A 157 -9.24 7.03 5.11
CA GLN A 157 -9.94 7.06 6.39
C GLN A 157 -11.45 6.83 6.21
N SER A 158 -11.97 7.03 4.99
CA SER A 158 -13.37 6.82 4.63
C SER A 158 -13.52 5.72 3.56
N PRO A 159 -14.69 5.06 3.45
CA PRO A 159 -14.90 3.99 2.48
C PRO A 159 -15.10 4.54 1.06
N LEU A 160 -14.01 4.97 0.42
CA LEU A 160 -14.03 5.61 -0.91
C LEU A 160 -14.55 4.72 -2.05
N PHE A 161 -14.47 3.40 -1.89
CA PHE A 161 -14.88 2.41 -2.92
C PHE A 161 -16.16 1.64 -2.57
N ARG A 162 -16.75 1.87 -1.40
CA ARG A 162 -17.89 1.09 -0.92
C ARG A 162 -19.20 1.79 -1.29
N ASP A 163 -19.82 1.29 -2.36
CA ASP A 163 -21.17 1.55 -2.86
C ASP A 163 -21.48 2.91 -3.56
N LYS A 164 -21.31 2.92 -4.89
CA LYS A 164 -22.28 3.56 -5.82
C LYS A 164 -23.29 2.54 -6.35
N LYS A 165 -23.77 1.60 -5.52
CA LYS A 165 -24.91 0.75 -5.90
C LYS A 165 -26.18 1.60 -5.89
N LYS A 166 -26.52 2.11 -7.08
CA LYS A 166 -27.84 2.58 -7.55
C LYS A 166 -28.86 2.92 -6.45
N THR A 167 -28.84 4.16 -5.96
CA THR A 167 -30.09 4.88 -5.69
C THR A 167 -30.61 5.44 -7.01
N SER A 168 -31.07 4.56 -7.90
CA SER A 168 -32.00 5.00 -8.94
C SER A 168 -33.29 5.39 -8.23
N SER A 169 -33.54 6.70 -8.23
CA SER A 169 -34.81 7.35 -7.93
C SER A 169 -36.01 6.44 -8.22
N ILE A 170 -36.73 6.06 -7.16
CA ILE A 170 -38.13 5.65 -7.28
C ILE A 170 -38.86 6.92 -7.73
N ASN A 171 -39.08 7.02 -9.03
CA ASN A 171 -39.96 7.99 -9.64
C ASN A 171 -41.38 7.47 -9.43
N THR A 172 -41.99 7.73 -8.26
CA THR A 172 -43.44 7.56 -8.11
C THR A 172 -44.12 8.73 -8.78
N GLY A 173 -44.27 8.61 -10.10
CA GLY A 173 -45.16 9.44 -10.89
C GLY A 173 -46.58 9.28 -10.36
N SER A 174 -47.16 10.41 -9.98
CA SER A 174 -48.60 10.62 -9.84
C SER A 174 -49.34 10.09 -11.06
N SER A 175 -50.29 9.19 -10.86
CA SER A 175 -51.42 9.01 -11.78
C SER A 175 -52.70 9.21 -10.98
N SER A 176 -53.26 10.39 -11.15
CA SER A 176 -54.67 10.71 -10.97
C SER A 176 -55.50 9.85 -11.92
N GLY A 177 -56.48 9.15 -11.37
CA GLY A 177 -57.54 8.39 -12.05
C GLY A 177 -58.53 7.89 -11.02
#